data_AF-A0A4R9LQC7-F1
#
_entry.id   AF-A0A4R9LQC7-F1
#
_cell.length_a   1.000
_cell.length_b   1.000
_cell.length_c   1.000
_cell.angle_alpha   90.00
_cell.angle_beta   90.00
_cell.angle_gamma   90.00
#
_symmetry.space_group_name_H-M   'P 1'
#
loop_
_entity.id
_entity.type
_entity.pdbx_description
1 polymer ?
#
loop_
_entity_poly.entity_id
_entity_poly.type
_entity_poly.pdbx_seq_one_letter_code
_entity_poly.pdbx_strand_id
1 'polypeptide(L)'
;MNIVLYQNLFKVTAVINIIGGFSAVFGMPLYLKLFYGVSEASRSLQFYHINFWIIVFAMGIGYWFLSLDPIRFRPIALLGAIGKLSASVSWIIMIYLGEGSLLLIPAVIFDGFFGILMALFYLRSRERMV
;
A
#
# COMPACT_ATOMS: atom_id res chain seq x y z
N MET A 1 10.59 -1.89 -21.60
CA MET A 1 10.04 -2.22 -20.26
C MET A 1 10.55 -3.60 -19.88
N ASN A 2 11.33 -3.73 -18.81
CA ASN A 2 11.81 -5.03 -18.34
C ASN A 2 10.71 -5.70 -17.49
N ILE A 3 9.93 -6.60 -18.09
CA ILE A 3 8.77 -7.22 -17.44
C ILE A 3 9.18 -8.01 -16.19
N VAL A 4 10.28 -8.76 -16.25
CA VAL A 4 10.79 -9.58 -15.13
C VAL A 4 11.09 -8.72 -13.91
N LEU A 5 11.69 -7.53 -14.11
CA LEU A 5 11.91 -6.57 -13.03
C LEU A 5 10.58 -6.16 -12.37
N TYR A 6 9.56 -5.80 -13.17
CA TYR A 6 8.25 -5.42 -12.63
C TYR A 6 7.56 -6.57 -11.89
N GLN A 7 7.63 -7.79 -12.41
CA GLN A 7 7.10 -8.97 -11.73
C GLN A 7 7.72 -9.13 -10.33
N ASN A 8 9.04 -9.03 -10.23
CA ASN A 8 9.72 -9.14 -8.94
C ASN A 8 9.35 -8.01 -7.98
N LEU A 9 9.26 -6.77 -8.48
CA LEU A 9 8.84 -5.63 -7.66
C LEU A 9 7.39 -5.77 -7.17
N PHE A 10 6.47 -6.19 -8.03
CA PHE A 10 5.08 -6.45 -7.64
C PHE A 10 4.96 -7.60 -6.64
N LYS A 11 5.79 -8.65 -6.78
CA LYS A 11 5.86 -9.75 -5.82
C LYS A 11 6.34 -9.28 -4.44
N VAL A 12 7.39 -8.46 -4.39
CA VAL A 12 7.88 -7.88 -3.12
C VAL A 12 6.79 -7.05 -2.46
N THR A 13 6.15 -6.15 -3.23
CA THR A 13 5.05 -5.34 -2.70
C THR A 13 3.86 -6.19 -2.26
N ALA A 14 3.52 -7.26 -2.98
CA ALA A 14 2.45 -8.19 -2.60
C ALA A 14 2.71 -8.82 -1.23
N VAL A 15 3.91 -9.36 -1.03
CA VAL A 15 4.31 -10.00 0.23
C VAL A 15 4.27 -9.00 1.39
N ILE A 16 4.82 -7.81 1.20
CA ILE A 16 4.81 -6.76 2.24
C ILE A 16 3.39 -6.35 2.59
N ASN A 17 2.51 -6.13 1.60
CA ASN A 17 1.12 -5.75 1.85
C ASN A 17 0.31 -6.87 2.53
N ILE A 18 0.53 -8.14 2.16
CA ILE A 18 -0.13 -9.28 2.80
C ILE A 18 0.32 -9.40 4.26
N ILE A 19 1.62 -9.39 4.51
CA ILE A 19 2.17 -9.50 5.87
C ILE A 19 1.74 -8.29 6.70
N GLY A 20 1.90 -7.08 6.18
CA GLY A 20 1.56 -5.84 6.87
C GLY A 20 0.07 -5.70 7.15
N GLY A 21 -0.79 -6.05 6.18
CA GLY A 21 -2.24 -6.07 6.36
C GLY A 21 -2.67 -7.06 7.42
N PHE A 22 -2.13 -8.27 7.39
CA PHE A 22 -2.41 -9.29 8.41
C PHE A 22 -1.90 -8.85 9.80
N SER A 23 -0.64 -8.44 9.90
CA SER A 23 -0.04 -8.06 11.19
C SER A 23 -0.68 -6.82 11.80
N ALA A 24 -1.11 -5.86 10.99
CA ALA A 24 -1.76 -4.66 11.51
C ALA A 24 -3.21 -4.90 11.97
N VAL A 25 -3.94 -5.83 11.36
CA VAL A 25 -5.27 -6.23 11.84
C VAL A 25 -5.18 -6.94 13.18
N PHE A 26 -4.32 -7.97 13.29
CA PHE A 26 -4.22 -8.76 14.51
C PHE A 26 -3.34 -8.11 15.60
N GLY A 27 -2.46 -7.18 15.21
CA GLY A 27 -1.59 -6.40 16.09
C GLY A 27 -2.08 -4.97 16.33
N MET A 28 -3.37 -4.68 16.11
CA MET A 28 -3.91 -3.31 16.14
C MET A 28 -3.46 -2.47 17.35
N PRO A 29 -3.52 -2.94 18.61
CA PRO A 29 -3.09 -2.11 19.76
C PRO A 29 -1.63 -1.66 19.66
N LEU A 30 -0.74 -2.54 19.19
CA LEU A 30 0.67 -2.22 19.00
C LEU A 30 0.85 -1.19 17.88
N TYR A 31 0.19 -1.38 16.74
CA TYR A 31 0.28 -0.46 15.60
C TYR A 31 -0.28 0.93 15.94
N LEU A 32 -1.42 0.98 16.64
CA LEU A 32 -2.00 2.25 17.08
C LEU A 32 -1.07 3.02 18.02
N LYS A 33 -0.42 2.31 18.94
CA LYS A 33 0.56 2.91 19.85
C LYS A 33 1.81 3.38 19.11
N LEU A 34 2.38 2.57 18.21
CA LEU A 34 3.63 2.89 17.53
C LEU A 34 3.48 4.00 16.47
N PHE A 35 2.44 3.91 15.65
CA PHE A 35 2.27 4.80 14.49
C PHE A 35 1.44 6.04 14.79
N TYR A 36 0.58 6.00 15.81
CA TYR A 36 -0.34 7.09 16.12
C TYR A 36 -0.29 7.54 17.59
N GLY A 37 0.51 6.89 18.44
CA GLY A 37 0.62 7.26 19.86
C GLY A 37 -0.64 6.97 20.69
N VAL A 38 -1.60 6.21 20.14
CA VAL A 38 -2.90 5.95 20.78
C VAL A 38 -2.89 4.58 21.47
N SER A 39 -3.06 4.56 22.79
CA SER A 39 -3.22 3.32 23.58
C SER A 39 -4.68 2.89 23.71
N GLU A 40 -5.60 3.84 23.75
CA GLU A 40 -7.06 3.61 23.82
C GLU A 40 -7.72 4.26 22.60
N ALA A 41 -8.14 3.42 21.65
CA ALA A 41 -8.79 3.89 20.43
C ALA A 41 -10.30 3.84 20.56
N SER A 42 -10.98 4.89 20.12
CA SER A 42 -12.43 4.89 19.94
C SER A 42 -12.85 3.77 18.99
N ARG A 43 -14.09 3.28 19.13
CA ARG A 43 -14.62 2.22 18.26
C ARG A 43 -14.55 2.60 16.78
N SER A 44 -14.75 3.89 16.46
CA SER A 44 -14.64 4.42 15.10
C SER A 44 -13.22 4.32 14.56
N LEU A 45 -12.20 4.65 15.37
CA LEU A 45 -10.80 4.55 14.95
C LEU A 45 -10.38 3.09 14.75
N GLN A 46 -10.81 2.18 15.63
CA GLN A 46 -10.59 0.74 15.46
C GLN A 46 -11.22 0.22 14.17
N PHE A 47 -12.47 0.61 13.90
CA PHE A 47 -13.16 0.22 12.67
C PHE A 47 -12.42 0.76 11.43
N TYR A 48 -12.02 2.03 11.44
CA TYR A 48 -11.23 2.61 10.35
C TYR A 48 -9.92 1.85 10.12
N HIS A 49 -9.17 1.60 11.19
CA HIS A 49 -7.90 0.87 11.14
C HIS A 49 -8.08 -0.53 10.50
N ILE A 50 -9.06 -1.29 10.98
CA ILE A 50 -9.33 -2.63 10.46
C ILE A 50 -9.69 -2.58 8.97
N ASN A 51 -10.61 -1.69 8.57
CA ASN A 51 -11.02 -1.60 7.16
C ASN A 51 -9.86 -1.19 6.25
N PHE A 52 -9.04 -0.22 6.67
CA PHE A 52 -7.86 0.19 5.92
C PHE A 52 -6.90 -0.99 5.71
N TRP A 53 -6.56 -1.72 6.76
CA TRP A 53 -5.60 -2.81 6.66
C TRP A 53 -6.13 -4.07 5.96
N ILE A 54 -7.44 -4.33 6.02
CA ILE A 54 -8.10 -5.35 5.18
C ILE A 54 -7.96 -4.99 3.70
N ILE A 55 -8.14 -3.71 3.34
CA ILE A 55 -7.94 -3.26 1.96
C ILE A 55 -6.47 -3.41 1.56
N VAL A 56 -5.52 -3.03 2.42
CA VAL A 56 -4.08 -3.22 2.17
C VAL A 56 -3.75 -4.70 1.91
N PHE A 57 -4.31 -5.60 2.72
CA PHE A 57 -4.18 -7.05 2.55
C PHE A 57 -4.74 -7.53 1.20
N ALA A 58 -5.98 -7.13 0.87
CA ALA A 58 -6.63 -7.50 -0.38
C ALA A 58 -5.86 -6.96 -1.62
N MET A 59 -5.33 -5.74 -1.53
CA MET A 59 -4.45 -5.17 -2.55
C MET A 59 -3.15 -5.98 -2.68
N GLY A 60 -2.61 -6.52 -1.59
CA GLY A 60 -1.47 -7.44 -1.62
C GLY A 60 -1.76 -8.69 -2.46
N ILE A 61 -2.95 -9.29 -2.33
CA ILE A 61 -3.40 -10.39 -3.20
C ILE A 61 -3.51 -9.93 -4.66
N GLY A 62 -4.06 -8.73 -4.90
CA GLY A 62 -4.09 -8.13 -6.24
C GLY A 62 -2.71 -8.00 -6.86
N TYR A 63 -1.73 -7.51 -6.09
CA TYR A 63 -0.34 -7.37 -6.54
C TYR A 63 0.33 -8.72 -6.79
N TRP A 64 -0.06 -9.77 -6.08
CA TRP A 64 0.40 -11.12 -6.37
C TRP A 64 -0.04 -11.54 -7.78
N PHE A 65 -1.32 -11.38 -8.13
CA PHE A 65 -1.80 -11.65 -9.49
C PHE A 65 -1.11 -10.77 -10.53
N LEU A 66 -0.95 -9.48 -10.24
CA LEU A 66 -0.19 -8.55 -11.09
C LEU A 66 1.26 -9.01 -11.31
N SER A 67 1.89 -9.65 -10.33
CA SER A 67 3.25 -10.19 -10.46
C SER A 67 3.33 -11.43 -11.36
N LEU A 68 2.25 -12.20 -11.50
CA LEU A 68 2.22 -13.40 -12.34
C LEU A 68 2.11 -13.02 -13.82
N ASP A 69 1.16 -12.13 -14.15
CA ASP A 69 0.95 -11.62 -15.51
C ASP A 69 0.67 -10.11 -15.50
N PRO A 70 1.72 -9.27 -15.53
CA PRO A 70 1.59 -7.83 -15.42
C PRO A 70 0.76 -7.18 -16.55
N ILE A 71 0.72 -7.80 -17.73
CA ILE A 71 0.03 -7.25 -18.90
C ILE A 71 -1.47 -7.52 -18.81
N ARG A 72 -1.84 -8.76 -18.47
CA ARG A 72 -3.23 -9.15 -18.26
C ARG A 72 -3.86 -8.41 -17.09
N PHE A 73 -3.14 -8.30 -15.97
CA PHE A 73 -3.66 -7.71 -14.74
C PHE A 73 -3.32 -6.23 -14.57
N ARG A 74 -2.89 -5.53 -15.63
CA ARG A 74 -2.52 -4.11 -15.58
C ARG A 74 -3.53 -3.16 -14.90
N PRO A 75 -4.86 -3.36 -14.93
CA PRO A 75 -5.77 -2.46 -14.19
C PRO A 75 -5.50 -2.46 -12.67
N ILE A 76 -4.98 -3.56 -12.13
CA ILE A 76 -4.54 -3.64 -10.73
C ILE A 76 -3.39 -2.66 -10.45
N ALA A 77 -2.50 -2.42 -11.43
CA ALA A 77 -1.45 -1.43 -11.28
C ALA A 77 -2.03 -0.02 -11.15
N LEU A 78 -3.08 0.33 -11.90
CA LEU A 78 -3.74 1.63 -11.75
C LEU A 78 -4.39 1.78 -10.37
N LEU A 79 -5.18 0.79 -9.95
CA LEU A 79 -5.80 0.78 -8.62
C LEU A 79 -4.74 0.84 -7.51
N GLY A 80 -3.64 0.12 -7.71
CA GLY A 80 -2.49 0.12 -6.81
C GLY A 80 -1.82 1.47 -6.71
N ALA A 81 -1.62 2.15 -7.84
CA ALA A 81 -1.07 3.49 -7.86
C ALA A 81 -1.93 4.46 -7.06
N ILE A 82 -3.25 4.47 -7.31
CA ILE A 82 -4.20 5.33 -6.58
C ILE A 82 -4.12 5.04 -5.08
N GLY A 83 -4.30 3.77 -4.67
CA GLY A 83 -4.31 3.39 -3.26
C GLY A 83 -3.01 3.73 -2.53
N LYS A 84 -1.85 3.41 -3.12
CA LYS A 84 -0.54 3.67 -2.50
C LYS A 84 -0.22 5.17 -2.41
N LEU A 85 -0.50 5.94 -3.47
CA LEU A 85 -0.29 7.38 -3.42
C LEU A 85 -1.24 8.05 -2.42
N SER A 86 -2.50 7.63 -2.35
CA SER A 86 -3.44 8.12 -1.34
C SER A 86 -2.97 7.79 0.09
N ALA A 87 -2.45 6.58 0.34
CA ALA A 87 -1.90 6.20 1.65
C ALA A 87 -0.67 7.05 2.01
N SER A 88 0.28 7.19 1.07
CA SER A 88 1.48 8.01 1.26
C SER A 88 1.14 9.47 1.58
N VAL A 89 0.23 10.08 0.80
CA VAL A 89 -0.26 11.46 1.04
C VAL A 89 -0.96 11.57 2.39
N SER A 90 -1.82 10.61 2.74
CA SER A 90 -2.55 10.63 4.02
C SER A 90 -1.57 10.59 5.20
N TRP A 91 -0.56 9.72 5.16
CA TRP A 91 0.44 9.66 6.23
C TRP A 91 1.35 10.89 6.29
N ILE A 92 1.68 11.52 5.15
CA ILE A 92 2.38 12.82 5.14
C ILE A 92 1.54 13.86 5.89
N ILE A 93 0.24 13.94 5.59
CA ILE A 93 -0.68 14.87 6.26
C ILE A 93 -0.74 14.58 7.76
N MET A 94 -0.86 13.31 8.17
CA MET A 94 -0.89 12.94 9.59
C MET A 94 0.40 13.32 10.33
N ILE A 95 1.56 13.08 9.73
CA ILE A 95 2.85 13.51 10.32
C ILE A 95 2.88 15.03 10.47
N TYR A 96 2.45 15.77 9.43
CA TYR A 96 2.44 17.24 9.45
C TYR A 96 1.50 17.81 10.52
N LEU A 97 0.34 17.18 10.74
CA LEU A 97 -0.62 17.58 11.77
C LEU A 97 -0.24 17.12 13.19
N GLY A 98 0.85 16.35 13.34
CA GLY A 98 1.26 15.78 14.63
C GLY A 98 0.42 14.58 15.09
N GLU A 99 -0.44 14.04 14.22
CA GLU A 99 -1.28 12.86 14.47
C GLU A 99 -0.57 11.54 14.14
N GLY A 100 0.51 11.61 13.36
CA GLY A 100 1.33 10.48 12.93
C GLY A 100 2.75 10.52 13.50
N SER A 101 3.25 9.37 13.93
CA SER A 101 4.63 9.18 14.35
C SER A 101 5.60 9.25 13.17
N LEU A 102 6.85 9.66 13.42
CA LEU A 102 7.93 9.60 12.42
C LEU A 102 8.22 8.17 11.94
N LEU A 103 7.77 7.14 12.67
CA LEU A 103 7.80 5.75 12.23
C LEU A 103 6.98 5.49 10.95
N LEU A 104 6.11 6.41 10.54
CA LEU A 104 5.38 6.35 9.27
C LEU A 104 6.25 6.72 8.04
N ILE A 105 7.40 7.38 8.23
CA ILE A 105 8.25 7.84 7.11
C ILE A 105 8.66 6.70 6.16
N PRO A 106 9.13 5.53 6.64
CA PRO A 106 9.43 4.40 5.76
C PRO A 106 8.21 3.94 4.95
N ALA A 107 7.01 3.96 5.54
CA ALA A 107 5.78 3.58 4.87
C ALA A 107 5.40 4.61 3.80
N VAL A 108 5.52 5.91 4.10
CA VAL A 108 5.35 7.01 3.12
C VAL A 108 6.26 6.82 1.90
N ILE A 109 7.54 6.55 2.13
CA ILE A 109 8.52 6.37 1.06
C ILE A 109 8.19 5.12 0.24
N PHE A 110 7.90 4.00 0.92
CA PHE A 110 7.58 2.74 0.28
C PHE A 110 6.33 2.85 -0.61
N ASP A 111 5.23 3.34 -0.07
CA ASP A 111 3.98 3.48 -0.81
C ASP A 111 4.07 4.59 -1.87
N GLY A 112 4.77 5.69 -1.61
CA GLY A 112 5.05 6.71 -2.63
C GLY A 112 5.82 6.15 -3.81
N PHE A 113 6.94 5.46 -3.57
CA PHE A 113 7.76 4.84 -4.60
C PHE A 113 6.97 3.81 -5.42
N PHE A 114 6.31 2.86 -4.75
CA PHE A 114 5.55 1.82 -5.45
C PHE A 114 4.30 2.37 -6.15
N GLY A 115 3.66 3.41 -5.60
CA GLY A 115 2.55 4.10 -6.24
C GLY A 115 2.95 4.75 -7.57
N ILE A 116 4.06 5.50 -7.57
CA ILE A 116 4.64 6.09 -8.80
C ILE A 116 5.03 4.98 -9.78
N LEU A 117 5.71 3.94 -9.31
CA LEU A 117 6.15 2.83 -10.15
C LEU A 117 4.98 2.11 -10.83
N MET A 118 3.89 1.89 -10.11
CA MET A 118 2.67 1.27 -10.63
C MET A 118 1.97 2.18 -11.65
N ALA A 119 1.93 3.50 -11.41
CA ALA A 119 1.37 4.46 -12.37
C ALA A 119 2.16 4.45 -13.68
N LEU A 120 3.50 4.53 -13.59
CA LEU A 120 4.39 4.49 -14.75
C LEU A 120 4.28 3.17 -15.51
N PHE A 121 4.18 2.05 -14.79
CA PHE A 121 3.95 0.75 -15.41
C PHE A 121 2.62 0.73 -16.18
N TYR A 122 1.52 1.17 -15.56
CA TYR A 122 0.21 1.18 -16.19
C TYR A 122 0.20 2.00 -17.47
N LEU A 123 0.73 3.24 -17.43
CA LEU A 123 0.80 4.13 -18.59
C LEU A 123 1.60 3.49 -19.74
N ARG A 124 2.81 2.99 -19.46
CA ARG A 124 3.68 2.35 -20.47
C ARG A 124 3.09 1.05 -21.02
N SER A 125 2.34 0.31 -20.22
CA SER A 125 1.69 -0.93 -20.66
C SER A 125 0.53 -0.69 -21.61
N ARG A 126 -0.13 0.49 -21.54
CA ARG A 126 -1.21 0.87 -22.47
C ARG A 126 -0.67 1.25 -23.85
N GLU A 127 0.42 2.01 -23.90
CA GLU A 127 1.02 2.51 -25.15
C GLU A 127 1.48 1.40 -26.10
N ARG A 128 1.78 0.20 -25.58
CA ARG A 128 2.26 -0.94 -26.40
C ARG A 128 1.15 -1.78 -27.04
N MET A 129 -0.12 -1.46 -26.81
CA MET A 129 -1.27 -2.16 -27.41
C MET A 129 -2.03 -1.30 -28.43
N VAL A 130 -1.58 -0.06 -28.65
CA VAL A 130 -2.01 0.81 -29.75
C VAL A 130 -0.95 0.75 -30.83
#